data_AF-A0A9X8ZC23-F1
#
_entry.id   AF-A0A9X8ZC23-F1
#
_cell.length_a   1.000
_cell.length_b   1.000
_cell.length_c   1.000
_cell.angle_alpha   90.00
_cell.angle_beta   90.00
_cell.angle_gamma   90.00
#
_symmetry.space_group_name_H-M   'P 1'
#
loop_
_entity.id
_entity.type
_entity.pdbx_description
1 polymer ?
#
loop_
_entity_poly.entity_id
_entity_poly.type
_entity_poly.pdbx_seq_one_letter_code
_entity_poly.pdbx_strand_id
1 'polypeptide(L)' 'APNAKVISVHMEAVNHWTLSREELKNFSNEKGFSSNMLVPEDGESYKF' A
#
# COMPACT_ATOMS: atom_id res chain seq x y z
N ALA A 1 -0.04 17.14 -5.29
CA ALA A 1 -0.94 16.49 -6.26
C ALA A 1 -2.06 15.76 -5.51
N PRO A 2 -3.23 16.39 -5.29
CA PRO A 2 -4.30 15.81 -4.47
C PRO A 2 -4.94 14.54 -5.08
N ASN A 3 -4.81 14.36 -6.40
CA ASN A 3 -5.42 13.24 -7.13
C ASN A 3 -4.43 12.11 -7.46
N ALA A 4 -3.21 12.16 -6.93
CA ALA A 4 -2.23 11.11 -7.18
C ALA A 4 -2.64 9.79 -6.49
N LYS A 5 -2.31 8.67 -7.13
CA LYS A 5 -2.34 7.34 -6.52
C LYS A 5 -0.93 6.95 -6.10
N VAL A 6 -0.79 6.38 -4.91
CA VAL A 6 0.47 5.83 -4.39
C VAL A 6 0.34 4.30 -4.39
N ILE A 7 1.34 3.60 -4.93
CA ILE A 7 1.40 2.14 -4.94
C ILE A 7 2.60 1.70 -4.10
N SER A 8 2.35 1.02 -2.98
CA SER A 8 3.41 0.49 -2.09
C SER A 8 3.68 -0.97 -2.42
N VAL A 9 4.91 -1.30 -2.84
CA VAL A 9 5.27 -2.64 -3.36
C VAL A 9 6.41 -3.33 -2.61
N HIS A 10 7.26 -2.57 -1.92
CA HIS A 10 8.49 -3.09 -1.33
C HIS A 10 8.25 -3.57 0.11
N MET A 11 7.41 -4.60 0.24
CA MET A 11 6.86 -5.09 1.51
C MET A 11 6.98 -6.61 1.61
N GLU A 12 7.19 -7.13 2.83
CA GLU A 12 7.06 -8.55 3.22
C GLU A 12 7.89 -9.62 2.49
N ALA A 13 8.76 -9.27 1.54
CA ALA A 13 9.65 -10.24 0.88
C ALA A 13 11.01 -10.43 1.59
N VAL A 14 11.44 -9.45 2.40
CA VAL A 14 12.75 -9.49 3.09
C VAL A 14 12.61 -9.14 4.57
N ASN A 15 13.35 -9.85 5.42
CA ASN A 15 13.23 -9.84 6.88
C ASN A 15 13.42 -8.47 7.57
N HIS A 16 14.08 -7.50 6.94
CA HIS A 16 14.30 -6.17 7.51
C HIS A 16 13.21 -5.17 7.13
N TRP A 17 12.21 -5.57 6.34
CA TRP A 17 11.04 -4.74 6.04
C TRP A 17 10.01 -4.96 7.14
N THR A 18 10.01 -4.08 8.12
CA THR A 18 9.26 -4.27 9.35
C THR A 18 7.80 -3.87 9.27
N LEU A 19 7.37 -3.26 8.15
CA LEU A 19 5.98 -2.82 7.94
C LEU A 19 5.23 -3.84 7.09
N SER A 20 4.18 -4.41 7.66
CA SER A 20 3.27 -5.32 6.95
C SER A 20 2.29 -4.59 6.03
N ARG A 21 1.77 -5.31 5.03
CA ARG A 21 0.72 -4.80 4.14
C ARG A 21 -0.54 -4.45 4.92
N GLU A 22 -0.88 -5.27 5.91
CA GLU A 22 -2.02 -5.06 6.79
C GLU A 22 -1.88 -3.77 7.60
N GLU A 23 -0.74 -3.55 8.25
CA GLU A 23 -0.50 -2.33 9.04
C GLU A 23 -0.61 -1.07 8.18
N LEU A 24 -0.07 -1.07 6.97
CA LEU A 24 -0.17 0.07 6.06
C LEU A 24 -1.62 0.31 5.60
N LYS A 25 -2.36 -0.75 5.26
CA LYS A 25 -3.78 -0.66 4.89
C LYS A 25 -4.59 -0.07 6.06
N ASN A 26 -4.39 -0.57 7.28
CA ASN A 26 -5.06 -0.08 8.50
C ASN A 26 -4.71 1.39 8.79
N PHE A 27 -3.43 1.76 8.73
CA PHE A 27 -2.99 3.14 8.91
C PHE A 27 -3.61 4.10 7.88
N SER A 28 -3.70 3.68 6.61
CA SER A 28 -4.30 4.51 5.56
C SER A 28 -5.80 4.75 5.78
N ASN A 29 -6.50 3.76 6.33
CA ASN A 29 -7.90 3.89 6.72
C ASN A 29 -8.06 4.84 7.92
N GLU A 30 -7.24 4.66 8.97
CA GLU A 30 -7.25 5.50 10.18
C GLU A 30 -7.01 6.99 9.85
N LYS A 31 -6.09 7.27 8.93
CA LYS A 31 -5.73 8.64 8.52
C LYS A 31 -6.60 9.19 7.37
N GLY A 32 -7.56 8.41 6.87
CA GLY A 32 -8.52 8.86 5.87
C GLY A 32 -7.95 9.07 4.46
N PHE A 33 -6.86 8.37 4.11
CA PHE A 33 -6.25 8.46 2.77
C PHE A 33 -6.21 7.13 2.01
N SER A 34 -6.90 6.09 2.48
CA SER A 34 -6.93 4.77 1.84
C SER A 34 -7.42 4.81 0.39
N SER A 35 -8.28 5.76 0.02
CA SER A 35 -8.72 5.95 -1.35
C SER A 35 -7.59 6.32 -2.32
N ASN A 36 -6.48 6.88 -1.85
CA ASN A 36 -5.32 7.27 -2.66
C ASN A 36 -4.17 6.24 -2.60
N MET A 37 -4.31 5.15 -1.85
CA MET A 37 -3.26 4.16 -1.61
C MET A 37 -3.64 2.78 -2.16
N LEU A 38 -2.72 2.16 -2.91
CA LEU A 38 -2.78 0.79 -3.38
C LEU A 38 -1.64 -0.02 -2.75
N VAL A 39 -1.96 -1.20 -2.23
CA VAL A 39 -1.01 -2.13 -1.61
C VAL A 39 -1.29 -3.51 -2.21
N PRO A 40 -0.77 -3.80 -3.43
CA PRO A 40 -1.09 -5.02 -4.18
C PRO A 40 -0.50 -6.26 -3.54
N GLU A 41 -1.19 -7.39 -3.61
CA GLU A 41 -0.59 -8.70 -3.32
C GLU A 41 0.41 -9.11 -4.42
N ASP A 42 1.27 -10.07 -4.12
CA ASP A 42 2.22 -10.60 -5.10
C ASP A 42 1.47 -11.22 -6.29
N GLY A 43 1.72 -10.68 -7.49
CA GLY A 43 1.03 -11.08 -8.72
C GLY A 43 -0.25 -10.28 -9.04
N GLU A 44 -0.69 -9.37 -8.17
CA GLU A 44 -1.81 -8.47 -8.47
C GLU A 44 -1.45 -7.45 -9.57
N SER A 45 -2.41 -7.12 -10.43
CA SER A 45 -2.20 -6.26 -11.60
C SER A 45 -3.25 -5.15 -11.66
N TYR A 46 -2.82 -3.94 -12.02
CA TYR A 46 -3.68 -2.78 -12.25
C TYR A 46 -3.66 -2.34 -13.72
N LYS A 47 -4.76 -1.73 -14.16
CA LYS A 47 -4.86 -1.02 -15.45
C LYS A 47 -5.07 0.46 -15.17
N PHE A 48 -4.39 1.32 -15.93
CA PHE A 48 -4.43 2.78 -15.80
C PHE A 48 -4.79 3.41 -17.13
#